data_AF-S9WNT2-F1
#
_entry.id   AF-S9WNT2-F1
#
_cell.length_a   1.000
_cell.length_b   1.000
_cell.length_c   1.000
_cell.angle_alpha   90.00
_cell.angle_beta   90.00
_cell.angle_gamma   90.00
#
_symmetry.space_group_name_H-M   'P 1'
#
loop_
_entity.id
_entity.type
_entity.pdbx_description
1 polymer ?
#
loop_
_entity_poly.entity_id
_entity_poly.type
_entity_poly.pdbx_seq_one_letter_code
_entity_poly.pdbx_strand_id
1 'polypeptide(L)'
;MTSKYANPDYWEERYRSSDTTFDWFLTYDNLQSILRPILQPAEQLRLLVVGCGNSRLSACLYEHLNIKKITNVDVSPTVISQMQRRYAEMSEMQWLCCDVLTTPIEKLLQDLCPNEYTFDFILDKGLVDSILGGNNSFHNLYVLNKNISRLMKKGGRYIVVSYGAPETRIDHFRRKKLNFEVEHKSVEKPMFSSSDSSPTGHYHVYIMTKVTPKVEDNVDSDDEDDFYDRFMTQNGAGN
;
A
#
# COMPACT_ATOMS: atom_id res chain seq x y z
N MET A 1 -2.52 0.84 23.23
CA MET A 1 -3.37 1.98 22.80
C MET A 1 -3.36 1.99 21.29
N THR A 2 -4.53 2.08 20.66
CA THR A 2 -4.64 2.23 19.22
C THR A 2 -4.25 3.64 18.80
N SER A 3 -3.52 3.74 17.70
CA SER A 3 -3.25 5.00 17.02
C SER A 3 -4.54 5.54 16.41
N LYS A 4 -4.79 6.85 16.55
CA LYS A 4 -5.91 7.52 15.86
C LYS A 4 -5.84 7.35 14.34
N TYR A 5 -4.64 7.17 13.80
CA TYR A 5 -4.42 6.99 12.37
C TYR A 5 -4.97 5.67 11.84
N ALA A 6 -5.19 4.67 12.70
CA ALA A 6 -5.82 3.42 12.32
C ALA A 6 -7.36 3.53 12.15
N ASN A 7 -7.96 4.67 12.52
CA ASN A 7 -9.40 4.89 12.39
C ASN A 7 -9.70 5.63 11.07
N PRO A 8 -10.48 5.04 10.14
CA PRO A 8 -10.95 5.72 8.93
C PRO A 8 -11.64 7.07 9.19
N ASP A 9 -12.40 7.20 10.29
CA ASP A 9 -13.13 8.44 10.62
C ASP A 9 -12.18 9.61 10.88
N TYR A 10 -11.01 9.35 11.46
CA TYR A 10 -9.99 10.38 11.66
C TYR A 10 -9.54 10.99 10.31
N TRP A 11 -9.37 10.14 9.30
CA TRP A 11 -8.96 10.56 7.98
C TRP A 11 -10.06 11.29 7.25
N GLU A 12 -11.29 10.77 7.30
CA GLU A 12 -12.45 11.43 6.71
C GLU A 12 -12.63 12.85 7.27
N GLU A 13 -12.53 13.03 8.59
CA GLU A 13 -12.60 14.36 9.22
C GLU A 13 -11.43 15.26 8.79
N ARG A 14 -10.21 14.71 8.77
CA ARG A 14 -9.03 15.44 8.28
C ARG A 14 -9.25 15.97 6.86
N TYR A 15 -9.75 15.14 5.94
CA TYR A 15 -9.96 15.53 4.55
C TYR A 15 -11.13 16.51 4.39
N ARG A 16 -12.17 16.44 5.24
CA ARG A 16 -13.24 17.45 5.27
C ARG A 16 -12.73 18.81 5.72
N SER A 17 -11.78 18.85 6.65
CA SER A 17 -11.27 20.11 7.21
C SER A 17 -10.42 20.94 6.22
N SER A 18 -9.79 20.31 5.22
CA SER A 18 -8.88 21.01 4.30
C SER A 18 -8.69 20.26 2.99
N ASP A 19 -9.00 20.93 1.88
CA ASP A 19 -8.77 20.43 0.51
C ASP A 19 -7.37 20.83 0.00
N THR A 20 -6.35 20.21 0.59
CA THR A 20 -4.92 20.43 0.25
C THR A 20 -4.28 19.14 -0.24
N THR A 21 -3.00 19.19 -0.63
CA THR A 21 -2.20 17.98 -0.87
C THR A 21 -1.23 17.77 0.27
N PHE A 22 -1.04 16.52 0.70
CA PHE A 22 -0.10 16.18 1.75
C PHE A 22 0.53 14.81 1.51
N ASP A 23 1.85 14.72 1.72
CA ASP A 23 2.59 13.48 1.59
C ASP A 23 3.02 12.97 2.97
N TRP A 24 2.47 11.81 3.36
CA TRP A 24 3.05 11.05 4.46
C TRP A 24 4.43 10.53 4.05
N PHE A 25 5.40 10.71 4.96
CA PHE A 25 6.79 10.26 4.90
C PHE A 25 7.67 10.92 3.84
N LEU A 26 7.42 10.59 2.57
CA LEU A 26 8.28 10.94 1.44
C LEU A 26 7.42 11.48 0.29
N THR A 27 7.98 12.47 -0.41
CA THR A 27 7.44 12.98 -1.67
C THR A 27 7.94 12.13 -2.86
N TYR A 28 7.39 12.37 -4.05
CA TYR A 28 7.92 11.76 -5.27
C TYR A 28 9.42 12.07 -5.47
N ASP A 29 9.86 13.29 -5.20
CA ASP A 29 11.26 13.68 -5.41
C ASP A 29 12.24 12.87 -4.57
N ASN A 30 11.83 12.48 -3.36
CA ASN A 30 12.62 11.61 -2.49
C ASN A 30 12.62 10.15 -2.97
N LEU A 31 11.54 9.72 -3.65
CA LEU A 31 11.33 8.34 -4.07
C LEU A 31 11.79 8.06 -5.51
N GLN A 32 11.96 9.08 -6.34
CA GLN A 32 12.16 8.90 -7.78
C GLN A 32 13.39 8.07 -8.13
N SER A 33 14.49 8.20 -7.37
CA SER A 33 15.72 7.41 -7.61
C SER A 33 15.50 5.91 -7.39
N ILE A 34 14.52 5.54 -6.55
CA ILE A 34 14.14 4.15 -6.30
C ILE A 34 13.06 3.71 -7.29
N LEU A 35 12.01 4.53 -7.50
CA LEU A 35 10.84 4.14 -8.29
C LEU A 35 11.11 4.11 -9.79
N ARG A 36 11.85 5.09 -10.33
CA ARG A 36 12.13 5.20 -11.77
C ARG A 36 12.73 3.94 -12.41
N PRO A 37 13.78 3.33 -11.85
CA PRO A 37 14.36 2.12 -12.43
C PRO A 37 13.47 0.87 -12.26
N ILE A 38 12.56 0.88 -11.29
CA ILE A 38 11.68 -0.25 -11.00
C ILE A 38 10.44 -0.23 -11.90
N LEU A 39 9.83 0.95 -12.08
CA LEU A 39 8.58 1.14 -12.82
C LEU A 39 8.84 1.23 -14.33
N GLN A 40 9.28 0.12 -14.94
CA GLN A 40 9.58 0.02 -16.37
C GLN A 40 8.96 -1.24 -17.01
N PRO A 41 8.58 -1.19 -18.31
CA PRO A 41 8.44 0.00 -19.16
C PRO A 41 7.18 0.81 -18.78
N ALA A 42 7.37 2.06 -18.36
CA ALA A 42 6.37 2.83 -17.61
C ALA A 42 4.99 2.96 -18.30
N GLU A 43 4.97 3.17 -19.61
CA GLU A 43 3.75 3.40 -20.41
C GLU A 43 2.86 2.16 -20.52
N GLN A 44 3.40 0.98 -20.25
CA GLN A 44 2.69 -0.29 -20.31
C GLN A 44 2.14 -0.73 -18.97
N LEU A 45 2.53 -0.05 -17.88
CA LEU A 45 2.19 -0.45 -16.52
C LEU A 45 0.75 -0.08 -16.16
N ARG A 46 0.09 -1.01 -15.47
CA ARG A 46 -1.09 -0.80 -14.65
C ARG A 46 -0.66 -0.73 -13.19
N LEU A 47 -0.93 0.42 -12.57
CA LEU A 47 -0.53 0.71 -11.20
C LEU A 47 -1.75 0.90 -10.31
N LEU A 48 -1.75 0.25 -9.13
CA LEU A 48 -2.70 0.54 -8.06
C LEU A 48 -1.98 1.30 -6.95
N VAL A 49 -2.57 2.38 -6.45
CA VAL A 49 -2.10 3.11 -5.28
C VAL A 49 -3.15 2.97 -4.18
N VAL A 50 -2.81 2.27 -3.10
CA VAL A 50 -3.72 1.98 -1.98
C VAL A 50 -3.50 2.95 -0.83
N GLY A 51 -4.60 3.38 -0.19
CA GLY A 51 -4.55 4.45 0.82
C GLY A 51 -3.96 5.72 0.23
N CYS A 52 -4.41 6.11 -0.97
CA CYS A 52 -3.76 7.16 -1.75
C CYS A 52 -3.78 8.53 -1.06
N GLY A 53 -4.78 8.76 -0.20
CA GLY A 53 -5.02 10.05 0.43
C GLY A 53 -5.03 11.20 -0.57
N ASN A 54 -4.50 12.35 -0.13
CA ASN A 54 -4.30 13.54 -0.94
C ASN A 54 -2.83 13.75 -1.37
N SER A 55 -2.08 12.66 -1.51
CA SER A 55 -0.68 12.68 -1.96
C SER A 55 -0.57 13.09 -3.44
N ARG A 56 0.50 13.82 -3.79
CA ARG A 56 0.83 14.13 -5.19
C ARG A 56 1.52 12.99 -5.93
N LEU A 57 1.85 11.88 -5.25
CA LEU A 57 2.68 10.80 -5.79
C LEU A 57 2.14 10.28 -7.14
N SER A 58 0.84 10.00 -7.22
CA SER A 58 0.22 9.47 -8.45
C SER A 58 0.28 10.46 -9.62
N ALA A 59 0.02 11.75 -9.35
CA ALA A 59 0.14 12.79 -10.36
C ALA A 59 1.58 12.94 -10.85
N CYS A 60 2.55 12.92 -9.93
CA CYS A 60 3.97 12.97 -10.28
C CYS A 60 4.41 11.74 -11.11
N LEU A 61 3.91 10.54 -10.81
CA LEU A 61 4.19 9.34 -11.61
C LEU A 61 3.60 9.46 -13.04
N TYR A 62 2.39 10.01 -13.15
CA TYR A 62 1.71 10.27 -14.41
C TYR A 62 2.47 11.29 -15.29
N GLU A 63 2.91 12.38 -14.68
CA GLU A 63 3.60 13.51 -15.33
C GLU A 63 5.06 13.17 -15.69
N HIS A 64 5.81 12.60 -14.74
CA HIS A 64 7.26 12.44 -14.88
C HIS A 64 7.67 11.11 -15.52
N LEU A 65 6.86 10.05 -15.39
CA LEU A 65 7.16 8.71 -15.92
C LEU A 65 6.20 8.25 -17.01
N ASN A 66 5.18 9.05 -17.34
CA ASN A 66 4.19 8.69 -18.35
C ASN A 66 3.39 7.41 -18.02
N ILE A 67 3.27 7.05 -16.73
CA ILE A 67 2.41 5.93 -16.29
C ILE A 67 0.96 6.43 -16.29
N LYS A 68 0.19 6.05 -17.32
CA LYS A 68 -1.18 6.56 -17.49
C LYS A 68 -2.24 5.78 -16.73
N LYS A 69 -2.11 4.45 -16.69
CA LYS A 69 -3.09 3.54 -16.08
C LYS A 69 -2.86 3.41 -14.58
N ILE A 70 -3.12 4.49 -13.85
CA ILE A 70 -3.04 4.53 -12.38
C ILE A 70 -4.45 4.50 -11.80
N THR A 71 -4.74 3.50 -10.96
CA THR A 71 -5.95 3.45 -10.14
C THR A 71 -5.58 3.82 -8.71
N ASN A 72 -6.25 4.80 -8.14
CA ASN A 72 -6.05 5.26 -6.77
C ASN A 72 -7.25 4.88 -5.92
N VAL A 73 -7.00 4.32 -4.74
CA VAL A 73 -8.06 3.94 -3.80
C VAL A 73 -7.79 4.45 -2.40
N ASP A 74 -8.86 4.89 -1.75
CA ASP A 74 -8.88 5.31 -0.35
C ASP A 74 -10.26 5.00 0.23
N VAL A 75 -10.32 4.78 1.54
CA VAL A 75 -11.58 4.54 2.25
C VAL A 75 -12.41 5.82 2.40
N SER A 76 -11.78 7.00 2.35
CA SER A 76 -12.45 8.28 2.48
C SER A 76 -13.12 8.71 1.17
N PRO A 77 -14.46 8.82 1.12
CA PRO A 77 -15.15 9.37 -0.05
C PRO A 77 -14.81 10.85 -0.28
N THR A 78 -14.52 11.59 0.79
CA THR A 78 -14.15 13.01 0.70
C THR A 78 -12.85 13.19 -0.08
N VAL A 79 -11.77 12.47 0.28
CA VAL A 79 -10.49 12.63 -0.40
C VAL A 79 -10.57 12.16 -1.85
N ILE A 80 -11.30 11.09 -2.12
CA ILE A 80 -11.52 10.61 -3.49
C ILE A 80 -12.20 11.69 -4.33
N SER A 81 -13.28 12.30 -3.82
CA SER A 81 -13.98 13.38 -4.52
C SER A 81 -13.10 14.62 -4.76
N GLN A 82 -12.24 14.96 -3.79
CA GLN A 82 -11.26 16.05 -3.94
C GLN A 82 -10.24 15.73 -5.03
N MET A 83 -9.66 14.53 -5.03
CA MET A 83 -8.63 14.13 -5.98
C MET A 83 -9.18 13.96 -7.40
N GLN A 84 -10.41 13.47 -7.56
CA GLN A 84 -11.12 13.44 -8.86
C GLN A 84 -11.24 14.83 -9.46
N ARG A 85 -11.68 15.83 -8.68
CA ARG A 85 -11.79 17.22 -9.16
C ARG A 85 -10.42 17.82 -9.47
N ARG A 86 -9.43 17.58 -8.60
CA ARG A 86 -8.07 18.13 -8.72
C ARG A 86 -7.36 17.63 -9.99
N TYR A 87 -7.58 16.38 -10.37
CA TYR A 87 -6.89 15.73 -11.49
C TYR A 87 -7.84 15.32 -12.62
N ALA A 88 -8.95 16.06 -12.81
CA ALA A 88 -9.97 15.75 -13.81
C ALA A 88 -9.41 15.67 -15.25
N GLU A 89 -8.36 16.44 -15.55
CA GLU A 89 -7.70 16.46 -16.86
C GLU A 89 -6.80 15.23 -17.12
N MET A 90 -6.49 14.43 -16.10
CA MET A 90 -5.70 13.20 -16.22
C MET A 90 -6.63 12.00 -16.46
N SER A 91 -7.30 11.97 -17.62
CA SER A 91 -8.46 11.12 -17.91
C SER A 91 -8.26 9.60 -17.76
N GLU A 92 -7.02 9.10 -17.90
CA GLU A 92 -6.71 7.67 -17.71
C GLU A 92 -6.44 7.28 -16.25
N MET A 93 -6.21 8.27 -15.38
CA MET A 93 -6.01 8.06 -13.95
C MET A 93 -7.36 8.01 -13.24
N GLN A 94 -7.57 6.95 -12.47
CA GLN A 94 -8.83 6.69 -11.77
C GLN A 94 -8.68 6.91 -10.27
N TRP A 95 -9.80 7.26 -9.63
CA TRP A 95 -9.91 7.49 -8.20
C TRP A 95 -11.21 6.85 -7.71
N LEU A 96 -11.10 5.85 -6.83
CA LEU A 96 -12.24 5.05 -6.39
C LEU A 96 -12.29 4.98 -4.86
N CYS A 97 -13.48 5.19 -4.29
CA CYS A 97 -13.71 5.03 -2.86
C CYS A 97 -13.84 3.54 -2.55
N CYS A 98 -12.86 2.98 -1.84
CA CYS A 98 -12.76 1.56 -1.58
C CYS A 98 -11.88 1.29 -0.35
N ASP A 99 -12.39 0.48 0.58
CA ASP A 99 -11.59 -0.09 1.66
C ASP A 99 -10.97 -1.41 1.21
N VAL A 100 -9.67 -1.41 0.93
CA VAL A 100 -8.93 -2.60 0.48
C VAL A 100 -8.74 -3.67 1.56
N LEU A 101 -8.97 -3.34 2.83
CA LEU A 101 -8.87 -4.27 3.94
C LEU A 101 -10.19 -5.01 4.16
N THR A 102 -11.30 -4.27 4.22
CA THR A 102 -12.60 -4.82 4.64
C THR A 102 -13.52 -5.21 3.48
N THR A 103 -13.30 -4.69 2.28
CA THR A 103 -14.09 -5.07 1.11
C THR A 103 -13.81 -6.53 0.73
N PRO A 104 -14.85 -7.37 0.50
CA PRO A 104 -14.68 -8.74 0.05
C PRO A 104 -13.83 -8.83 -1.21
N ILE A 105 -12.94 -9.82 -1.29
CA ILE A 105 -11.97 -9.92 -2.38
C ILE A 105 -12.63 -10.08 -3.75
N GLU A 106 -13.78 -10.73 -3.83
CA GLU A 106 -14.56 -10.87 -5.06
C GLU A 106 -15.02 -9.52 -5.59
N LYS A 107 -15.45 -8.63 -4.69
CA LYS A 107 -15.84 -7.26 -5.03
C LYS A 107 -14.64 -6.41 -5.40
N LEU A 108 -13.52 -6.53 -4.67
CA LEU A 108 -12.26 -5.86 -5.05
C LEU A 108 -11.81 -6.26 -6.46
N LEU A 109 -11.89 -7.55 -6.81
CA LEU A 109 -11.55 -8.04 -8.14
C LEU A 109 -12.51 -7.52 -9.20
N GLN A 110 -13.81 -7.47 -8.91
CA GLN A 110 -14.81 -6.90 -9.81
C GLN A 110 -14.56 -5.41 -10.08
N ASP A 111 -14.32 -4.63 -9.02
CA ASP A 111 -14.23 -3.17 -9.08
C ASP A 111 -12.87 -2.70 -9.64
N LEU A 112 -11.77 -3.38 -9.26
CA LEU A 112 -10.40 -2.94 -9.58
C LEU A 112 -9.73 -3.73 -10.71
N CYS A 113 -10.18 -4.96 -10.97
CA CYS A 113 -9.62 -5.84 -11.99
C CYS A 113 -10.70 -6.31 -12.98
N PRO A 114 -11.47 -5.39 -13.61
CA PRO A 114 -12.50 -5.78 -14.56
C PRO A 114 -11.88 -6.56 -15.71
N ASN A 115 -12.46 -7.71 -16.05
CA ASN A 115 -11.96 -8.67 -17.06
C ASN A 115 -10.63 -9.36 -16.68
N GLU A 116 -10.42 -9.63 -15.38
CA GLU A 116 -9.28 -10.40 -14.85
C GLU A 116 -7.90 -9.73 -15.03
N TYR A 117 -7.85 -8.45 -15.43
CA TYR A 117 -6.61 -7.71 -15.53
C TYR A 117 -6.10 -7.26 -14.15
N THR A 118 -5.06 -7.93 -13.67
CA THR A 118 -4.37 -7.62 -12.41
C THR A 118 -3.27 -6.57 -12.59
N PHE A 119 -2.85 -5.94 -11.50
CA PHE A 119 -1.87 -4.85 -11.51
C PHE A 119 -0.43 -5.36 -11.66
N ASP A 120 0.39 -4.61 -12.39
CA ASP A 120 1.84 -4.85 -12.50
C ASP A 120 2.55 -4.45 -11.21
N PHE A 121 2.10 -3.34 -10.63
CA PHE A 121 2.64 -2.76 -9.42
C PHE A 121 1.52 -2.27 -8.52
N ILE A 122 1.71 -2.44 -7.22
CA ILE A 122 0.85 -1.85 -6.20
C ILE A 122 1.75 -0.99 -5.29
N LEU A 123 1.37 0.26 -5.05
CA LEU A 123 2.07 1.17 -4.15
C LEU A 123 1.24 1.42 -2.89
N ASP A 124 1.88 1.31 -1.74
CA ASP A 124 1.37 1.74 -0.44
C ASP A 124 2.37 2.74 0.14
N LYS A 125 1.87 3.91 0.56
CA LYS A 125 2.68 4.90 1.27
C LYS A 125 2.03 5.27 2.60
N GLY A 126 2.18 4.37 3.56
CA GLY A 126 1.80 4.56 4.97
C GLY A 126 0.46 3.96 5.37
N LEU A 127 -0.23 3.26 4.47
CA LEU A 127 -1.42 2.49 4.84
C LEU A 127 -1.03 1.29 5.73
N VAL A 128 0.08 0.60 5.43
CA VAL A 128 0.64 -0.42 6.34
C VAL A 128 0.90 0.15 7.75
N ASP A 129 1.44 1.38 7.87
CA ASP A 129 1.66 2.04 9.16
C ASP A 129 0.37 2.40 9.89
N SER A 130 -0.63 2.87 9.14
CA SER A 130 -1.98 3.12 9.65
C SER A 130 -2.59 1.85 10.26
N ILE A 131 -2.59 0.74 9.51
CA ILE A 131 -3.14 -0.54 9.94
C ILE A 131 -2.39 -1.09 11.15
N LEU A 132 -1.04 -1.01 11.15
CA LEU A 132 -0.24 -1.51 12.26
C LEU A 132 -0.43 -0.73 13.57
N GLY A 133 -0.93 0.50 13.50
CA GLY A 133 -1.36 1.27 14.67
C GLY A 133 -2.71 0.85 15.27
N GLY A 134 -3.46 -0.04 14.61
CA GLY A 134 -4.82 -0.43 15.01
C GLY A 134 -4.89 -1.63 15.96
N ASN A 135 -6.12 -2.01 16.30
CA ASN A 135 -6.39 -3.29 16.97
C ASN A 135 -6.28 -4.44 15.97
N ASN A 136 -5.97 -5.64 16.47
CA ASN A 136 -5.84 -6.85 15.66
C ASN A 136 -4.90 -6.67 14.44
N SER A 137 -3.88 -5.83 14.61
CA SER A 137 -3.17 -5.24 13.48
C SER A 137 -2.37 -6.24 12.66
N PHE A 138 -1.86 -7.30 13.28
CA PHE A 138 -1.08 -8.33 12.61
C PHE A 138 -1.97 -9.18 11.68
N HIS A 139 -3.17 -9.51 12.16
CA HIS A 139 -4.19 -10.18 11.35
C HIS A 139 -4.66 -9.28 10.22
N ASN A 140 -4.98 -8.02 10.52
CA ASN A 140 -5.44 -7.06 9.50
C ASN A 140 -4.39 -6.83 8.41
N LEU A 141 -3.12 -6.69 8.78
CA LEU A 141 -2.05 -6.55 7.80
C LEU A 141 -1.88 -7.82 6.95
N TYR A 142 -2.08 -9.00 7.52
CA TYR A 142 -2.08 -10.23 6.75
C TYR A 142 -3.27 -10.33 5.78
N VAL A 143 -4.47 -9.95 6.20
CA VAL A 143 -5.65 -9.87 5.33
C VAL A 143 -5.41 -8.88 4.19
N LEU A 144 -4.88 -7.70 4.49
CA LEU A 144 -4.46 -6.73 3.47
C LEU A 144 -3.49 -7.37 2.48
N ASN A 145 -2.41 -7.99 2.97
CA ASN A 145 -1.40 -8.61 2.10
C ASN A 145 -1.99 -9.73 1.23
N LYS A 146 -2.97 -10.49 1.73
CA LYS A 146 -3.71 -11.48 0.92
C LYS A 146 -4.52 -10.81 -0.18
N ASN A 147 -5.25 -9.74 0.12
CA ASN A 147 -6.03 -9.00 -0.88
C ASN A 147 -5.11 -8.38 -1.95
N ILE A 148 -4.02 -7.74 -1.53
CA ILE A 148 -3.00 -7.16 -2.42
C ILE A 148 -2.38 -8.24 -3.32
N SER A 149 -2.04 -9.41 -2.76
CA SER A 149 -1.52 -10.52 -3.56
C SER A 149 -2.54 -10.94 -4.62
N ARG A 150 -3.83 -11.03 -4.31
CA ARG A 150 -4.89 -11.41 -5.26
C ARG A 150 -5.12 -10.37 -6.37
N LEU A 151 -4.96 -9.08 -6.08
CA LEU A 151 -5.08 -7.98 -7.06
C LEU A 151 -3.87 -7.86 -8.01
N MET A 152 -2.76 -8.52 -7.68
CA MET A 152 -1.50 -8.39 -8.38
C MET A 152 -1.20 -9.58 -9.30
N LYS A 153 -0.63 -9.28 -10.47
CA LYS A 153 -0.20 -10.31 -11.42
C LYS A 153 0.93 -11.16 -10.84
N LYS A 154 1.13 -12.35 -11.40
CA LYS A 154 2.34 -13.14 -11.12
C LYS A 154 3.58 -12.36 -11.56
N GLY A 155 4.60 -12.27 -10.69
CA GLY A 155 5.79 -11.43 -10.92
C GLY A 155 5.54 -9.93 -10.75
N GLY A 156 4.31 -9.51 -10.44
CA GLY A 156 4.04 -8.13 -10.05
C GLY A 156 4.68 -7.80 -8.70
N ARG A 157 4.85 -6.50 -8.42
CA ARG A 157 5.56 -6.04 -7.22
C ARG A 157 4.71 -5.10 -6.38
N TYR A 158 4.64 -5.41 -5.08
CA TYR A 158 4.01 -4.56 -4.07
C TYR A 158 5.10 -3.75 -3.36
N ILE A 159 5.03 -2.42 -3.47
CA ILE A 159 6.03 -1.51 -2.91
C ILE A 159 5.40 -0.75 -1.75
N VAL A 160 5.96 -0.93 -0.56
CA VAL A 160 5.51 -0.27 0.68
C VAL A 160 6.55 0.73 1.12
N VAL A 161 6.16 2.00 1.22
CA VAL A 161 6.93 3.06 1.86
C VAL A 161 6.43 3.22 3.28
N SER A 162 7.30 2.99 4.26
CA SER A 162 6.93 2.91 5.68
C SER A 162 7.89 3.67 6.59
N TYR A 163 7.37 4.13 7.73
CA TYR A 163 8.18 4.57 8.86
C TYR A 163 8.87 3.39 9.57
N GLY A 164 8.23 2.21 9.60
CA GLY A 164 8.73 1.05 10.33
C GLY A 164 10.01 0.49 9.74
N ALA A 165 11.00 0.25 10.60
CA ALA A 165 12.27 -0.38 10.26
C ALA A 165 12.12 -1.91 10.06
N PRO A 166 13.07 -2.58 9.38
CA PRO A 166 12.92 -3.98 8.96
C PRO A 166 12.60 -4.93 10.11
N GLU A 167 13.15 -4.68 11.29
CA GLU A 167 12.95 -5.45 12.52
C GLU A 167 11.48 -5.53 12.95
N THR A 168 10.65 -4.59 12.49
CA THR A 168 9.22 -4.51 12.83
C THR A 168 8.29 -4.76 11.64
N ARG A 169 8.83 -4.90 10.42
CA ARG A 169 8.03 -4.94 9.20
C ARG A 169 8.25 -6.16 8.35
N ILE A 170 9.49 -6.64 8.26
CA ILE A 170 9.85 -7.61 7.23
C ILE A 170 9.10 -8.94 7.39
N ASP A 171 8.82 -9.35 8.63
CA ASP A 171 8.15 -10.61 8.94
C ASP A 171 6.67 -10.60 8.53
N HIS A 172 6.01 -9.42 8.54
CA HIS A 172 4.65 -9.29 8.03
C HIS A 172 4.54 -9.56 6.53
N PHE A 173 5.63 -9.33 5.78
CA PHE A 173 5.69 -9.54 4.34
C PHE A 173 6.23 -10.92 3.95
N ARG A 174 6.93 -11.61 4.86
CA ARG A 174 7.57 -12.91 4.63
C ARG A 174 6.73 -14.13 5.02
N ARG A 175 5.47 -13.94 5.46
CA ARG A 175 4.58 -15.07 5.77
C ARG A 175 4.46 -15.98 4.56
N LYS A 176 4.70 -17.28 4.76
CA LYS A 176 4.86 -18.29 3.70
C LYS A 176 3.69 -18.30 2.71
N LYS A 177 2.46 -18.18 3.21
CA LYS A 177 1.22 -18.18 2.41
C LYS A 177 1.06 -16.96 1.47
N LEU A 178 1.86 -15.90 1.66
CA LEU A 178 1.84 -14.73 0.79
C LEU A 178 2.64 -14.91 -0.50
N ASN A 179 3.63 -15.81 -0.50
CA ASN A 179 4.52 -16.08 -1.65
C ASN A 179 5.19 -14.81 -2.18
N PHE A 180 5.84 -14.06 -1.28
CA PHE A 180 6.60 -12.86 -1.63
C PHE A 180 8.11 -13.07 -1.43
N GLU A 181 8.89 -12.70 -2.44
CA GLU A 181 10.30 -12.37 -2.27
C GLU A 181 10.42 -10.91 -1.84
N VAL A 182 11.12 -10.64 -0.74
CA VAL A 182 11.14 -9.33 -0.09
C VAL A 182 12.52 -8.68 -0.18
N GLU A 183 12.58 -7.53 -0.84
CA GLU A 183 13.73 -6.64 -0.85
C GLU A 183 13.46 -5.42 0.03
N HIS A 184 14.53 -4.80 0.55
CA HIS A 184 14.46 -3.61 1.40
C HIS A 184 15.48 -2.56 0.95
N LYS A 185 15.07 -1.29 0.97
CA LYS A 185 15.91 -0.11 0.77
C LYS A 185 15.60 0.92 1.85
N SER A 186 16.60 1.68 2.28
CA SER A 186 16.41 2.85 3.16
C SER A 186 16.47 4.15 2.35
N VAL A 187 15.76 5.16 2.82
CA VAL A 187 15.78 6.53 2.30
C VAL A 187 15.98 7.46 3.49
N GLU A 188 16.99 8.33 3.43
CA GLU A 188 17.24 9.31 4.48
C GLU A 188 16.03 10.23 4.66
N LYS A 189 15.70 10.55 5.92
CA LYS A 189 14.60 11.49 6.21
C LYS A 189 14.95 12.88 5.66
N PRO A 190 14.06 13.53 4.90
CA PRO A 190 14.28 14.90 4.42
C PRO A 190 14.52 15.84 5.61
N MET A 191 15.61 16.60 5.57
CA MET A 191 15.93 17.58 6.62
C MET A 191 15.15 18.87 6.37
N PHE A 192 14.46 19.38 7.39
CA PHE A 192 13.72 20.64 7.30
C PHE A 192 14.53 21.88 7.76
N SER A 193 15.81 21.76 8.15
CA SER A 193 16.67 22.92 8.45
C SER A 193 18.18 22.62 8.59
N SER A 194 19.01 23.56 8.09
CA SER A 194 20.47 23.74 8.20
C SER A 194 21.41 22.70 7.53
N SER A 195 22.35 23.23 6.72
CA SER A 195 23.33 22.51 5.88
C SER A 195 24.31 21.60 6.62
N ASP A 196 24.39 21.72 7.95
CA ASP A 196 25.42 21.06 8.76
C ASP A 196 24.83 19.96 9.67
N SER A 197 23.55 19.61 9.48
CA SER A 197 22.89 18.55 10.25
C SER A 197 22.95 17.20 9.53
N SER A 198 23.03 16.11 10.29
CA SER A 198 22.94 14.74 9.77
C SER A 198 21.48 14.26 9.79
N PRO A 199 21.08 13.36 8.86
CA PRO A 199 19.73 12.80 8.86
C PRO A 199 19.37 12.17 10.21
N THR A 200 18.20 12.51 10.76
CA THR A 200 17.72 12.02 12.07
C THR A 200 17.17 10.59 12.02
N GLY A 201 17.23 9.94 10.85
CA GLY A 201 16.83 8.56 10.64
C GLY A 201 16.46 8.29 9.19
N HIS A 202 15.82 7.15 8.96
CA HIS A 202 15.42 6.70 7.64
C HIS A 202 13.92 6.46 7.57
N TYR A 203 13.36 6.58 6.37
CA TYR A 203 12.18 5.87 5.94
C TYR A 203 12.61 4.61 5.18
N HIS A 204 11.70 3.66 5.05
CA HIS A 204 11.99 2.33 4.53
C HIS A 204 11.09 2.02 3.34
N VAL A 205 11.68 1.47 2.29
CA VAL A 205 10.96 0.98 1.10
C VAL A 205 11.12 -0.53 1.05
N TYR A 206 10.01 -1.25 1.18
CA TYR A 206 9.94 -2.70 1.03
C TYR A 206 9.36 -3.02 -0.34
N ILE A 207 9.96 -3.98 -1.04
CA ILE A 207 9.52 -4.39 -2.37
C ILE A 207 9.27 -5.89 -2.33
N MET A 208 8.00 -6.26 -2.43
CA MET A 208 7.54 -7.64 -2.40
C MET A 208 7.22 -8.10 -3.83
N THR A 209 7.99 -9.02 -4.37
CA THR A 209 7.74 -9.62 -5.69
C THR A 209 6.91 -10.89 -5.52
N LYS A 210 5.76 -10.97 -6.19
CA LYS A 210 4.88 -12.15 -6.13
C LYS A 210 5.44 -13.32 -6.90
N VAL A 211 5.80 -14.38 -6.19
CA VAL A 211 6.35 -15.61 -6.74
C VAL A 211 5.34 -16.75 -6.77
N THR A 212 5.68 -17.82 -7.48
CA THR A 212 4.90 -19.06 -7.45
C THR A 212 5.25 -19.83 -6.18
N PRO A 213 4.29 -20.45 -5.49
CA PRO A 213 4.60 -21.41 -4.43
C PRO A 213 5.58 -22.48 -4.95
N LYS A 214 6.59 -22.82 -4.15
CA LYS A 214 7.43 -24.00 -4.45
C LYS A 214 6.65 -25.25 -4.07
N VAL A 215 6.71 -26.28 -4.89
CA VAL A 215 5.92 -27.52 -4.72
C VAL A 215 6.21 -28.24 -3.39
N GLU A 216 7.36 -27.97 -2.76
CA GLU A 216 7.84 -28.60 -1.53
C GLU A 216 7.33 -27.92 -0.23
N ASP A 217 6.60 -26.81 -0.33
CA ASP A 217 6.19 -26.01 0.83
C ASP A 217 4.93 -26.52 1.57
N ASN A 218 4.37 -27.66 1.17
CA ASN A 218 3.03 -28.15 1.59
C ASN A 218 3.00 -29.07 2.82
N VAL A 219 4.07 -29.21 3.58
CA VAL A 219 4.08 -30.16 4.71
C VAL A 219 4.84 -29.53 5.89
N ASP A 220 4.18 -29.47 7.05
CA ASP A 220 4.69 -29.23 8.41
C ASP A 220 4.72 -27.81 9.01
N SER A 221 4.57 -26.70 8.26
CA SER A 221 4.45 -25.34 8.87
C SER A 221 3.05 -24.72 8.74
N ASP A 222 2.11 -25.46 8.17
CA ASP A 222 0.79 -24.95 7.79
C ASP A 222 -0.17 -24.78 8.97
N ASP A 223 0.09 -25.46 10.08
CA ASP A 223 -0.81 -25.53 11.23
C ASP A 223 -0.76 -24.28 12.12
N GLU A 224 0.39 -23.62 12.32
CA GLU A 224 0.49 -22.46 13.23
C GLU A 224 -0.16 -21.19 12.64
N ASP A 225 0.13 -20.88 11.38
CA ASP A 225 -0.46 -19.74 10.68
C ASP A 225 -1.99 -19.91 10.53
N ASP A 226 -2.46 -21.12 10.18
CA ASP A 226 -3.88 -21.41 10.08
C ASP A 226 -4.57 -21.46 11.44
N PHE A 227 -3.90 -21.97 12.48
CA PHE A 227 -4.45 -21.97 13.83
C PHE A 227 -4.64 -20.53 14.32
N TYR A 228 -3.64 -19.67 14.17
CA TYR A 228 -3.74 -18.27 14.58
C TYR A 228 -4.82 -17.53 13.77
N ASP A 229 -4.87 -17.72 12.45
CA ASP A 229 -5.89 -17.10 11.61
C ASP A 229 -7.31 -17.57 11.98
N ARG A 230 -7.52 -18.88 12.21
CA ARG A 230 -8.81 -19.44 12.67
C ARG A 230 -9.19 -18.92 14.06
N PHE A 231 -8.24 -18.89 14.99
CA PHE A 231 -8.44 -18.41 16.34
C PHE A 231 -8.84 -16.93 16.37
N MET A 232 -8.15 -16.08 15.59
CA MET A 232 -8.47 -14.65 15.51
C MET A 232 -9.81 -14.39 14.80
N THR A 233 -10.16 -15.19 13.79
CA THR A 233 -11.44 -15.08 13.09
C THR A 233 -12.63 -15.50 13.97
N GLN A 234 -12.47 -16.55 14.78
CA GLN A 234 -13.53 -17.04 15.69
C GLN A 234 -13.71 -16.15 16.93
N ASN A 235 -12.64 -15.56 17.45
CA ASN A 235 -12.70 -14.71 18.65
C ASN A 235 -12.88 -13.21 18.35
N GLY A 236 -12.75 -12.77 17.09
CA GLY A 236 -12.98 -11.39 16.67
C GLY A 236 -14.46 -11.04 16.39
N ALA A 237 -15.35 -12.03 16.37
CA ALA A 237 -16.79 -11.84 16.15
C ALA A 237 -17.59 -11.51 17.43
N GLY A 238 -16.91 -11.28 18.55
CA GLY A 238 -17.52 -10.94 19.83
C GLY A 238 -16.74 -9.87 20.58
N ASN A 239 -16.99 -8.60 20.26
CA ASN A 239 -17.03 -7.46 21.18
C ASN A 239 -17.45 -6.20 20.42
#